data_AF-A0AAD5UAG6-F1
#
_entry.id   AF-A0AAD5UAG6-F1
#
_cell.length_a   1.000
_cell.length_b   1.000
_cell.length_c   1.000
_cell.angle_alpha   90.00
_cell.angle_beta   90.00
_cell.angle_gamma   90.00
#
_symmetry.space_group_name_H-M   'P 1'
#
loop_
_entity.id
_entity.type
_entity.pdbx_description
1 polymer ?
#
loop_
_entity_poly.entity_id
_entity_poly.type
_entity_poly.pdbx_seq_one_letter_code
_entity_poly.pdbx_strand_id
1 'polypeptide(L)'
;MFQSYSRLDMIKRYLKKFVWHKNSLNENHEFGILVLTTTCLWKLNLTNNVEKVTSAIGKLEFDTADYAKDLNAYYHDFVGYCELGDVFKTLESEIDDDNAYLQLILFYSRSYVIPDIPSVDLLQKFHNSGKFVYDSIFFHEKVNNMVNSYFIY
;
A
#
# COMPACT_ATOMS: atom_id res chain seq x y z
N MET A 1 -24.48 -15.09 -15.69
CA MET A 1 -24.06 -15.24 -14.28
C MET A 1 -22.94 -14.24 -14.05
N PHE A 2 -23.19 -13.14 -13.34
CA PHE A 2 -22.15 -12.13 -13.08
C PHE A 2 -21.21 -12.70 -12.01
N GLN A 3 -19.93 -12.91 -12.34
CA GLN A 3 -18.91 -13.22 -11.35
C GLN A 3 -18.81 -12.02 -10.39
N SER A 4 -19.14 -12.23 -9.12
CA SER A 4 -18.87 -11.26 -8.07
C SER A 4 -17.37 -11.27 -7.79
N TYR A 5 -16.66 -10.26 -8.31
CA TYR A 5 -15.24 -10.06 -7.99
C TYR A 5 -15.10 -9.42 -6.60
N SER A 6 -14.16 -9.91 -5.78
CA SER A 6 -13.81 -9.20 -4.56
C SER A 6 -13.10 -7.88 -4.89
N ARG A 7 -13.03 -6.97 -3.91
CA ARG A 7 -12.26 -5.71 -4.05
C ARG A 7 -10.80 -5.97 -4.42
N LEU A 8 -10.18 -6.97 -3.80
CA LEU A 8 -8.80 -7.35 -4.12
C LEU A 8 -8.66 -7.90 -5.53
N ASP A 9 -9.62 -8.68 -6.02
CA ASP A 9 -9.59 -9.15 -7.42
C ASP A 9 -9.66 -8.00 -8.41
N MET A 10 -10.46 -6.98 -8.11
CA MET A 10 -10.51 -5.75 -8.91
C MET A 10 -9.17 -5.01 -8.86
N ILE A 11 -8.61 -4.79 -7.67
CA ILE A 11 -7.31 -4.13 -7.49
C ILE A 11 -6.22 -4.87 -8.27
N LYS A 12 -6.13 -6.21 -8.13
CA LYS A 12 -5.18 -7.04 -8.88
C LYS A 12 -5.31 -6.84 -10.40
N ARG A 13 -6.53 -6.76 -10.92
CA ARG A 13 -6.77 -6.53 -12.36
C ARG A 13 -6.29 -5.13 -12.78
N TYR A 14 -6.55 -4.10 -11.98
CA TYR A 14 -6.10 -2.74 -12.28
C TYR A 14 -4.58 -2.61 -12.17
N LEU A 15 -3.95 -3.18 -11.15
CA LEU A 15 -2.50 -3.19 -11.00
C LEU A 15 -1.80 -3.85 -12.19
N LYS A 16 -2.30 -5.01 -12.67
CA LYS A 16 -1.74 -5.67 -13.87
C LYS A 16 -1.84 -4.77 -15.11
N LYS A 17 -2.97 -4.08 -15.29
CA LYS A 17 -3.12 -3.12 -16.40
C LYS A 17 -2.17 -1.94 -16.24
N PHE A 18 -2.04 -1.39 -15.03
CA PHE A 18 -1.14 -0.28 -14.74
C PHE A 18 0.30 -0.63 -15.07
N VAL A 19 0.80 -1.79 -14.60
CA VAL A 19 2.15 -2.28 -14.91
C VAL A 19 2.34 -2.44 -16.41
N TRP A 20 1.39 -3.08 -17.10
CA TRP A 20 1.46 -3.25 -18.56
C TRP A 20 1.55 -1.91 -19.30
N HIS A 21 0.70 -0.95 -18.94
CA HIS A 21 0.70 0.38 -19.55
C HIS A 21 2.01 1.14 -19.26
N LYS A 22 2.47 1.18 -18.00
CA LYS A 22 3.72 1.87 -17.65
C LYS A 22 4.94 1.24 -18.33
N ASN A 23 4.99 -0.09 -18.40
CA ASN A 23 6.06 -0.78 -19.12
C ASN A 23 6.02 -0.52 -20.63
N SER A 24 4.83 -0.40 -21.23
CA SER A 24 4.70 -0.06 -22.66
C SER A 24 5.19 1.35 -23.00
N LEU A 25 5.19 2.26 -22.02
CA LEU A 25 5.72 3.62 -22.19
C LEU A 25 7.23 3.68 -22.01
N ASN A 26 7.77 2.88 -21.08
CA ASN A 26 9.21 2.74 -20.85
C ASN A 26 9.48 1.38 -20.19
N GLU A 27 10.22 0.52 -20.88
CA GLU A 27 10.58 -0.83 -20.43
C GLU A 27 11.61 -0.84 -19.29
N ASN A 28 12.25 0.30 -19.04
CA ASN A 28 13.17 0.46 -17.91
C ASN A 28 12.46 0.81 -16.60
N HIS A 29 11.14 0.95 -16.59
CA HIS A 29 10.40 1.12 -15.34
C HIS A 29 10.54 -0.13 -14.48
N GLU A 30 10.91 0.08 -13.22
CA GLU A 30 10.90 -0.97 -12.21
C GLU A 30 9.63 -0.89 -11.37
N PHE A 31 9.15 -2.06 -10.96
CA PHE A 31 7.97 -2.19 -10.13
C PHE A 31 8.29 -3.05 -8.92
N GLY A 32 7.76 -2.64 -7.77
CA GLY A 32 7.89 -3.35 -6.52
C GLY A 32 6.53 -3.44 -5.83
N ILE A 33 6.42 -4.39 -4.90
CA ILE A 33 5.19 -4.62 -4.15
C ILE A 33 5.54 -4.74 -2.67
N LEU A 34 5.07 -3.76 -1.91
CA LEU A 34 5.05 -3.77 -0.46
C LEU A 34 3.67 -4.20 0.03
N VAL A 35 3.62 -4.96 1.12
CA VAL A 35 2.38 -5.34 1.79
C VAL A 35 2.43 -4.85 3.22
N LEU A 36 1.34 -4.21 3.65
CA LEU A 36 1.15 -3.75 5.01
C LEU A 36 0.32 -4.79 5.79
N THR A 37 0.98 -5.62 6.58
CA THR A 37 0.34 -6.56 7.52
C THR A 37 0.55 -6.06 8.95
N THR A 38 0.99 -6.92 9.86
CA THR A 38 1.64 -6.53 11.13
C THR A 38 3.02 -5.93 10.91
N THR A 39 3.65 -6.16 9.75
CA THR A 39 4.95 -5.57 9.38
C THR A 39 4.92 -5.07 7.93
N CYS A 40 5.79 -4.12 7.60
CA CYS A 40 6.01 -3.68 6.22
C CYS A 40 7.02 -4.61 5.58
N LEU A 41 6.62 -5.34 4.53
CA LEU A 41 7.53 -6.28 3.87
C LEU A 41 7.42 -6.18 2.35
N TRP A 42 8.58 -6.26 1.70
CA TRP A 42 8.67 -6.49 0.26
C TRP A 42 8.14 -7.87 -0.08
N LYS A 43 6.97 -7.91 -0.75
CA LYS A 43 6.49 -9.12 -1.42
C LYS A 43 7.23 -9.34 -2.73
N LEU A 44 7.68 -8.25 -3.35
CA LEU A 44 8.53 -8.23 -4.53
C LEU A 44 9.37 -6.94 -4.52
N ASN A 45 10.70 -7.07 -4.45
CA ASN A 45 11.60 -5.93 -4.62
C ASN A 45 11.46 -5.31 -6.02
N LEU A 46 11.94 -4.08 -6.20
CA LEU A 46 11.96 -3.41 -7.49
C LEU A 46 12.58 -4.29 -8.59
N THR A 47 11.86 -4.42 -9.70
CA THR A 47 12.31 -5.16 -10.88
C THR A 47 11.55 -4.68 -12.12
N ASN A 48 12.22 -4.66 -13.27
CA ASN A 48 11.59 -4.45 -14.58
C ASN A 48 10.97 -5.73 -15.18
N ASN A 49 11.07 -6.88 -14.51
CA ASN A 49 10.49 -8.13 -15.01
C ASN A 49 8.97 -8.18 -14.79
N VAL A 50 8.22 -7.77 -15.80
CA VAL A 50 6.74 -7.69 -15.79
C VAL A 50 6.07 -9.03 -15.46
N GLU A 51 6.65 -10.17 -15.85
CA GLU A 51 6.09 -11.48 -15.53
C GLU A 51 6.16 -11.78 -14.03
N LYS A 52 7.29 -11.48 -13.40
CA LYS A 52 7.46 -11.59 -11.93
C LYS A 52 6.48 -10.68 -11.21
N VAL A 53 6.34 -9.43 -11.68
CA VAL A 53 5.40 -8.45 -11.11
C VAL A 53 3.95 -8.95 -11.22
N THR A 54 3.54 -9.39 -12.41
CA THR A 54 2.19 -9.91 -12.68
C THR A 54 1.88 -11.16 -11.84
N SER A 55 2.87 -12.05 -11.68
CA SER A 55 2.79 -13.24 -10.83
C SER A 55 2.64 -12.85 -9.36
N ALA A 56 3.45 -11.92 -8.86
CA ALA A 56 3.38 -11.43 -7.49
C ALA A 56 2.03 -10.77 -7.18
N ILE A 57 1.49 -9.94 -8.09
CA ILE A 57 0.13 -9.38 -7.98
C ILE A 57 -0.91 -10.51 -7.88
N GLY A 58 -0.77 -11.57 -8.68
CA GLY A 58 -1.68 -12.72 -8.66
C GLY A 58 -1.76 -13.39 -7.28
N LYS A 59 -0.62 -13.47 -6.58
CA LYS A 59 -0.43 -14.10 -5.27
C LYS A 59 -0.76 -13.20 -4.07
N LEU A 60 -1.22 -11.97 -4.28
CA LEU A 60 -1.69 -11.13 -3.18
C LEU A 60 -2.95 -11.76 -2.57
N GLU A 61 -3.02 -11.86 -1.27
CA GLU A 61 -4.17 -12.47 -0.57
C GLU A 61 -4.57 -11.56 0.59
N PHE A 62 -5.85 -11.53 0.91
CA PHE A 62 -6.28 -10.94 2.18
C PHE A 62 -5.90 -11.91 3.28
N ASP A 63 -5.08 -11.45 4.22
CA ASP A 63 -4.90 -12.16 5.46
C ASP A 63 -6.11 -11.89 6.36
N THR A 64 -7.03 -12.85 6.42
CA THR A 64 -8.23 -12.76 7.28
C THR A 64 -7.88 -12.80 8.76
N ALA A 65 -6.73 -13.35 9.14
CA ALA A 65 -6.26 -13.34 10.52
C ALA A 65 -5.84 -11.92 10.93
N ASP A 66 -5.25 -11.16 10.02
CA ASP A 66 -4.93 -9.75 10.26
C ASP A 66 -6.18 -8.87 10.37
N TYR A 67 -7.25 -9.14 9.60
CA TYR A 67 -8.52 -8.44 9.77
C TYR A 67 -9.16 -8.67 11.15
N ALA A 68 -9.12 -9.91 11.67
CA ALA A 68 -9.63 -10.22 13.00
C ALA A 68 -8.80 -9.56 14.11
N LYS A 69 -7.48 -9.45 13.91
CA LYS A 69 -6.61 -8.69 14.80
C LYS A 69 -6.91 -7.19 14.71
N ASP A 70 -7.10 -6.62 13.52
CA ASP A 70 -7.40 -5.19 13.30
C ASP A 70 -8.66 -4.80 14.10
N LEU A 71 -9.69 -5.65 14.06
CA LEU A 71 -10.92 -5.45 14.82
C LEU A 71 -10.66 -5.48 16.33
N ASN A 72 -9.87 -6.44 16.82
CA ASN A 72 -9.51 -6.52 18.24
C ASN A 72 -8.65 -5.34 18.70
N ALA A 73 -7.81 -4.81 17.81
CA ALA A 73 -6.94 -3.69 18.13
C ALA A 73 -7.66 -2.36 18.28
N TYR A 74 -8.71 -2.15 17.49
CA TYR A 74 -9.62 -1.02 17.67
C TYR A 74 -10.26 -1.00 19.08
N TYR A 75 -10.47 -2.17 19.70
CA TYR A 75 -11.08 -2.28 21.03
C TYR A 75 -10.08 -2.32 22.20
N HIS A 76 -8.78 -2.51 21.96
CA HIS A 76 -7.82 -2.87 23.02
C HIS A 76 -6.44 -2.17 22.95
N ASP A 77 -6.30 -1.02 22.28
CA ASP A 77 -5.04 -0.26 22.22
C ASP A 77 -3.83 -1.12 21.81
N PHE A 78 -3.99 -1.96 20.79
CA PHE A 78 -2.90 -2.84 20.36
C PHE A 78 -1.85 -2.07 19.53
N VAL A 79 -0.72 -1.81 20.17
CA VAL A 79 0.56 -1.42 19.57
C VAL A 79 1.11 -2.65 18.82
N GLY A 80 1.02 -2.69 17.49
CA GLY A 80 1.57 -3.82 16.73
C GLY A 80 1.21 -3.92 15.25
N TYR A 81 0.72 -2.86 14.63
CA TYR A 81 0.53 -2.84 13.19
C TYR A 81 1.68 -2.14 12.50
N CYS A 82 1.96 -2.59 11.28
CA CYS A 82 2.77 -1.84 10.34
C CYS A 82 2.14 -0.47 10.13
N GLU A 83 2.93 0.57 10.38
CA GLU A 83 2.53 1.96 10.20
C GLU A 83 3.03 2.52 8.87
N LEU A 84 2.55 3.70 8.48
CA LEU A 84 3.06 4.37 7.28
C LEU A 84 4.54 4.74 7.46
N GLY A 85 4.97 5.03 8.69
CA GLY A 85 6.38 5.20 9.03
C GLY A 85 7.25 4.00 8.62
N ASP A 86 6.76 2.78 8.80
CA ASP A 86 7.51 1.56 8.42
C ASP A 86 7.63 1.41 6.90
N VAL A 87 6.60 1.84 6.15
CA VAL A 87 6.66 1.89 4.69
C VAL A 87 7.77 2.82 4.23
N PHE A 88 7.82 4.04 4.78
CA PHE A 88 8.84 5.02 4.40
C PHE A 88 10.24 4.57 4.81
N LYS A 89 10.41 3.95 5.98
CA LYS A 89 11.70 3.35 6.38
C LYS A 89 12.13 2.25 5.43
N THR A 90 11.19 1.40 4.99
CA THR A 90 11.48 0.31 4.04
C THR A 90 11.90 0.83 2.66
N LEU A 91 11.43 2.01 2.28
CA LEU A 91 11.76 2.68 1.02
C LEU A 91 12.97 3.60 1.12
N GLU A 92 13.54 3.78 2.31
CA GLU A 92 14.57 4.79 2.54
C GLU A 92 15.83 4.58 1.70
N SER A 93 16.20 3.33 1.41
CA SER A 93 17.33 3.01 0.53
C SER A 93 17.07 3.37 -0.93
N GLU A 94 15.80 3.37 -1.35
CA GLU A 94 15.42 3.55 -2.75
C GLU A 94 15.43 5.02 -3.17
N ILE A 95 15.31 5.95 -2.21
CA ILE A 95 15.37 7.39 -2.51
C ILE A 95 16.80 7.92 -2.68
N ASP A 96 17.78 7.15 -2.21
CA ASP A 96 19.20 7.50 -2.32
C ASP A 96 19.79 7.11 -3.71
N ASP A 97 19.01 6.44 -4.59
CA ASP A 97 19.41 6.20 -5.98
C ASP A 97 19.30 7.49 -6.81
N ASP A 98 20.45 7.97 -7.28
CA ASP A 98 20.50 9.22 -8.01
C ASP A 98 19.84 9.20 -9.39
N ASN A 99 19.62 8.02 -9.97
CA ASN A 99 19.19 7.85 -11.36
C ASN A 99 17.69 7.56 -11.53
N ALA A 100 16.94 7.50 -10.44
CA ALA A 100 15.53 7.09 -10.47
C ALA A 100 14.61 8.10 -9.77
N TYR A 101 13.34 8.09 -10.20
CA TYR A 101 12.23 8.73 -9.48
C TYR A 101 11.40 7.64 -8.81
N LEU A 102 11.10 7.81 -7.53
CA LEU A 102 10.34 6.86 -6.73
C LEU A 102 8.89 7.33 -6.59
N GLN A 103 7.94 6.51 -7.06
CA GLN A 103 6.51 6.75 -6.90
C GLN A 103 5.89 5.66 -6.02
N LEU A 104 5.39 6.03 -4.85
CA LEU A 104 4.61 5.16 -3.97
C LEU A 104 3.12 5.33 -4.24
N ILE A 105 2.43 4.25 -4.61
CA ILE A 105 0.96 4.22 -4.74
C ILE A 105 0.39 3.34 -3.61
N LEU A 106 -0.13 3.97 -2.56
CA LEU A 106 -0.72 3.28 -1.41
C LEU A 106 -2.19 2.92 -1.67
N PHE A 107 -2.51 1.64 -1.63
CA PHE A 107 -3.90 1.15 -1.61
C PHE A 107 -4.30 0.86 -0.17
N TYR A 108 -5.09 1.74 0.45
CA TYR A 108 -5.46 1.63 1.87
C TYR A 108 -6.95 1.30 2.02
N SER A 109 -7.26 0.20 2.72
CA SER A 109 -8.65 -0.26 2.90
C SER A 109 -9.03 -0.56 4.35
N ARG A 110 -8.17 -0.24 5.34
CA ARG A 110 -8.53 -0.40 6.75
C ARG A 110 -9.45 0.77 7.14
N SER A 111 -10.64 0.46 7.68
CA SER A 111 -11.68 1.46 7.96
C SER A 111 -11.62 2.03 9.38
N TYR A 112 -10.88 1.38 10.29
CA TYR A 112 -10.85 1.70 11.73
C TYR A 112 -9.45 2.01 12.26
N VAL A 113 -8.47 2.09 11.36
CA VAL A 113 -7.07 2.40 11.70
C VAL A 113 -6.69 3.61 10.87
N ILE A 114 -6.28 4.69 11.53
CA ILE A 114 -5.60 5.80 10.86
C ILE A 114 -4.12 5.45 10.89
N PRO A 115 -3.43 5.38 9.75
CA PRO A 115 -2.00 5.10 9.74
C PRO A 115 -1.25 6.24 10.44
N ASP A 116 -0.30 5.92 11.32
CA ASP A 116 0.53 6.93 11.97
C ASP A 116 1.42 7.66 10.95
N ILE A 117 1.76 8.91 11.26
CA ILE A 117 2.49 9.80 10.36
C ILE A 117 3.99 9.44 10.47
N PRO A 118 4.71 9.29 9.33
CA PRO A 118 6.16 9.10 9.37
C PRO A 118 6.87 10.23 10.12
N SER A 119 8.05 9.95 10.70
CA SER A 119 8.80 10.98 11.43
C SER A 119 9.11 12.18 10.53
N VAL A 120 9.17 13.37 11.14
CA VAL A 120 9.45 14.63 10.42
C VAL A 120 10.75 14.53 9.63
N ASP A 121 11.79 13.91 10.20
CA ASP A 121 13.09 13.73 9.54
C ASP A 121 12.96 12.87 8.27
N LEU A 122 12.16 11.81 8.32
CA LEU A 122 11.93 10.92 7.19
C LEU A 122 11.11 11.63 6.11
N LEU A 123 10.03 12.33 6.49
CA LEU A 123 9.26 13.14 5.55
C LEU A 123 10.12 14.22 4.89
N GLN A 124 11.00 14.88 5.66
CA GLN A 124 11.93 15.86 5.12
C GLN A 124 12.94 15.22 4.16
N LYS A 125 13.49 14.03 4.47
CA LYS A 125 14.38 13.30 3.56
C LYS A 125 13.71 13.04 2.21
N PHE A 126 12.51 12.48 2.23
CA PHE A 126 11.76 12.17 1.01
C PHE A 126 11.34 13.44 0.26
N HIS A 127 10.90 14.49 0.96
CA HIS A 127 10.54 15.78 0.34
C HIS A 127 11.76 16.46 -0.30
N ASN A 128 12.87 16.54 0.42
CA ASN A 128 14.08 17.24 -0.02
C ASN A 128 14.81 16.50 -1.14
N SER A 129 14.54 15.20 -1.33
CA SER A 129 15.07 14.46 -2.48
C SER A 129 14.64 15.07 -3.82
N GLY A 130 13.46 15.70 -3.88
CA GLY A 130 12.86 16.19 -5.14
C GLY A 130 12.49 15.08 -6.13
N LYS A 131 12.65 13.80 -5.74
CA LYS A 131 12.50 12.61 -6.60
C LYS A 131 11.40 11.66 -6.14
N PHE A 132 10.65 12.03 -5.10
CA PHE A 132 9.60 11.20 -4.53
C PHE A 132 8.20 11.73 -4.86
N VAL A 133 7.29 10.81 -5.21
CA VAL A 133 5.86 11.07 -5.35
C VAL A 133 5.08 10.08 -4.51
N TYR A 134 4.08 10.57 -3.78
CA TYR A 134 3.17 9.75 -2.98
C TYR A 134 1.73 9.94 -3.45
N ASP A 135 1.13 8.84 -3.91
CA ASP A 135 -0.28 8.75 -4.25
C ASP A 135 -0.98 7.77 -3.30
N SER A 136 -2.23 8.04 -2.98
CA SER A 136 -3.02 7.15 -2.13
C SER A 136 -4.44 6.96 -2.65
N ILE A 137 -4.93 5.73 -2.51
CA ILE A 137 -6.28 5.31 -2.88
C ILE A 137 -6.92 4.69 -1.65
N PHE A 138 -7.91 5.39 -1.09
CA PHE A 138 -8.63 4.98 0.09
C PHE A 138 -9.94 4.28 -0.26
N PHE A 139 -10.08 3.03 0.19
CA PHE A 139 -11.32 2.25 0.10
C PHE A 139 -11.99 2.25 1.47
N HIS A 140 -12.94 3.17 1.66
CA HIS A 140 -13.80 3.20 2.85
C HIS A 140 -15.15 2.56 2.52
N GLU A 141 -15.72 1.86 3.49
CA GLU A 141 -17.13 1.48 3.41
C GLU A 141 -18.01 2.71 3.70
N LYS A 142 -19.21 2.77 3.10
CA LYS A 142 -20.17 3.80 3.51
C LYS A 142 -20.47 3.61 4.98
N VAL A 143 -20.34 4.68 5.77
CA VAL A 143 -20.82 4.71 7.16
C VAL A 143 -22.28 4.30 7.14
N ASN A 144 -22.57 3.11 7.67
CA ASN A 144 -23.94 2.65 7.78
C ASN A 144 -24.54 3.49 8.92
N ASN A 145 -25.49 4.38 8.62
CA ASN A 145 -26.04 5.39 9.52
C ASN A 145 -26.65 4.85 10.84
N MET A 146 -26.55 3.54 11.11
CA MET A 146 -26.90 2.92 12.40
C MET A 146 -25.73 2.91 13.40
N VAL A 147 -24.50 3.25 12.99
CA VAL A 147 -23.31 3.34 13.86
C VAL A 147 -22.71 4.76 13.81
N ASN A 148 -23.57 5.79 13.82
CA ASN A 148 -23.14 7.19 13.87
C ASN A 148 -22.95 7.65 15.32
N SER A 149 -21.85 7.27 15.97
CA SER A 149 -21.46 7.95 17.21
C SER A 149 -19.97 8.08 17.51
N TYR A 150 -19.04 7.66 16.64
CA TYR A 150 -17.61 7.71 16.99
C TYR A 150 -16.65 8.16 15.87
N PHE A 151 -17.06 9.12 15.05
CA PHE A 151 -16.11 9.89 14.25
C PHE A 151 -16.34 11.38 14.52
N ILE A 152 -15.57 11.92 15.46
CA ILE A 152 -15.37 13.37 15.64
C ILE A 152 -13.86 13.60 15.56
N TYR A 153 -13.49 14.25 14.45
CA TYR A 153 -12.21 14.86 14.03
C TYR A 153 -10.91 14.05 14.14
#